data_AF-A0A7J7LQQ5-F1
#
_entry.id   AF-A0A7J7LQQ5-F1
#
_cell.length_a   1.000
_cell.length_b   1.000
_cell.length_c   1.000
_cell.angle_alpha   90.00
_cell.angle_beta   90.00
_cell.angle_gamma   90.00
#
_symmetry.space_group_name_H-M   'P 1'
#
loop_
_entity.id
_entity.type
_entity.pdbx_description
1 polymer ?
#
loop_
_entity_poly.entity_id
_entity_poly.type
_entity_poly.pdbx_seq_one_letter_code
_entity_poly.pdbx_strand_id
1 'polypeptide(L)'
;MHIFGFLKHTVLLQIYDKARNALALTLSPVVRALVDPDGAMVDIRNLDNISFSDWFLSKGGTRKSIQRMWDPVAYALGFIDCDNISARCMLTIFSLFATKTEASLLRMLKGSPDVYLSGPIRKYITDKGGRFHLRWGCREILYDVTTDGDTYIKGLSLSKATSKKTVKADVYVAACDVPGIKRLIPQQWRKWDLFDNIYKLVGVPVVTVQLRYNGWVTELQDLERSRKLKEAVGMDNLLYTPDADFSCFADLALTSPEDYYIQGQGSLLQ
;
A
#
# COMPACT_ATOMS: atom_id res chain seq x y z
N MET A 1 14.94 -8.46 16.59
CA MET A 1 15.02 -9.95 16.55
C MET A 1 13.80 -10.60 15.87
N HIS A 2 13.11 -9.93 14.92
CA HIS A 2 11.96 -10.51 14.18
C HIS A 2 12.26 -10.78 12.69
N ILE A 3 13.11 -9.97 12.05
CA ILE A 3 13.53 -10.16 10.65
C ILE A 3 14.27 -11.51 10.45
N PHE A 4 15.12 -11.92 11.40
CA PHE A 4 15.76 -13.24 11.38
C PHE A 4 14.80 -14.40 11.73
N GLY A 5 13.71 -14.11 12.45
CA GLY A 5 12.64 -15.08 12.73
C GLY A 5 11.85 -15.41 11.47
N PHE A 6 11.54 -14.39 10.66
CA PHE A 6 10.91 -14.54 9.34
C PHE A 6 11.71 -15.50 8.44
N LEU A 7 13.03 -15.34 8.35
CA LEU A 7 13.90 -16.23 7.56
C LEU A 7 13.99 -17.68 8.09
N LYS A 8 13.82 -17.89 9.40
CA LYS A 8 13.92 -19.24 9.99
C LYS A 8 12.76 -20.13 9.58
N HIS A 9 11.53 -19.62 9.58
CA HIS A 9 10.31 -20.40 9.35
C HIS A 9 9.91 -20.54 7.88
N THR A 10 10.49 -19.75 6.98
CA THR A 10 10.20 -19.87 5.54
C THR A 10 10.77 -21.17 4.97
N VAL A 11 9.88 -22.08 4.56
CA VAL A 11 10.21 -23.37 3.90
C VAL A 11 10.66 -23.16 2.44
N LEU A 12 10.39 -21.97 1.88
CA LEU A 12 10.62 -21.62 0.48
C LEU A 12 12.10 -21.42 0.10
N LEU A 13 13.01 -21.36 1.08
CA LEU A 13 14.44 -21.07 0.87
C LEU A 13 15.35 -22.18 1.40
N GLN A 14 16.40 -22.51 0.64
CA GLN A 14 17.46 -23.41 1.08
C GLN A 14 18.39 -22.70 2.09
N ILE A 15 19.15 -23.49 2.86
CA ILE A 15 20.06 -22.97 3.91
C ILE A 15 21.05 -21.94 3.34
N TYR A 16 21.59 -22.19 2.15
CA TYR A 16 22.48 -21.26 1.46
C TYR A 16 21.81 -19.90 1.22
N ASP A 17 20.60 -19.90 0.67
CA ASP A 17 19.83 -18.67 0.42
C ASP A 17 19.51 -17.95 1.74
N LYS A 18 19.12 -18.68 2.79
CA LYS A 18 18.88 -18.10 4.12
C LYS A 18 20.13 -17.38 4.66
N ALA A 19 21.32 -17.97 4.51
CA ALA A 19 22.58 -17.37 4.92
C ALA A 19 22.92 -16.10 4.11
N ARG A 20 22.67 -16.11 2.79
CA ARG A 20 22.87 -14.93 1.93
C ARG A 20 21.90 -13.79 2.25
N ASN A 21 20.63 -14.09 2.55
CA ASN A 21 19.68 -13.10 3.05
C ASN A 21 20.15 -12.47 4.36
N ALA A 22 20.58 -13.30 5.32
CA ALA A 22 21.12 -12.83 6.59
C ALA A 22 22.30 -11.87 6.38
N LEU A 23 23.24 -12.20 5.50
CA LEU A 23 24.37 -11.34 5.17
C LEU A 23 23.91 -10.00 4.57
N ALA A 24 23.05 -10.03 3.55
CA ALA A 24 22.57 -8.83 2.88
C ALA A 24 21.80 -7.89 3.84
N LEU A 25 20.96 -8.46 4.71
CA LEU A 25 20.22 -7.71 5.72
C LEU A 25 21.12 -7.18 6.83
N THR A 26 22.21 -7.88 7.18
CA THR A 26 23.18 -7.40 8.17
C THR A 26 23.96 -6.18 7.64
N LEU A 27 24.23 -6.15 6.34
CA LEU A 27 24.89 -5.04 5.65
C LEU A 27 23.92 -3.90 5.27
N SER A 28 22.66 -4.00 5.70
CA SER A 28 21.62 -3.04 5.38
C SER A 28 21.62 -1.86 6.36
N PRO A 29 21.24 -0.65 5.90
CA PRO A 29 20.91 0.47 6.79
C PRO A 29 19.86 0.12 7.85
N VAL A 30 19.08 -0.95 7.64
CA VAL A 30 18.12 -1.48 8.63
C VAL A 30 18.80 -1.88 9.96
N VAL A 31 20.06 -2.33 9.94
CA VAL A 31 20.80 -2.60 11.18
C VAL A 31 21.16 -1.30 11.89
N ARG A 32 21.59 -0.29 11.15
CA ARG A 32 21.84 1.05 11.69
C ARG A 32 20.57 1.61 12.36
N ALA A 33 19.39 1.35 11.80
CA ALA A 33 18.13 1.83 12.34
C ALA A 33 17.84 1.36 13.78
N LEU A 34 18.46 0.27 14.24
CA LEU A 34 18.33 -0.21 15.62
C LEU A 34 19.03 0.70 16.66
N VAL A 35 19.98 1.52 16.23
CA VAL A 35 20.80 2.38 17.11
C VAL A 35 20.67 3.86 16.72
N ASP A 36 20.59 4.15 15.43
CA ASP A 36 20.46 5.48 14.82
C ASP A 36 19.38 5.46 13.72
N PRO A 37 18.09 5.55 14.10
CA PRO A 37 16.97 5.54 13.15
C PRO A 37 17.04 6.66 12.11
N ASP A 38 17.40 7.88 12.54
CA ASP A 38 17.42 9.04 11.66
C ASP A 38 18.54 8.94 10.62
N GLY A 39 19.75 8.55 11.05
CA GLY A 39 20.86 8.32 10.13
C GLY A 39 20.61 7.15 9.18
N ALA A 40 19.95 6.08 9.64
CA ALA A 40 19.52 5.01 8.75
C ALA A 40 18.53 5.51 7.68
N MET A 41 17.60 6.39 8.05
CA MET A 41 16.67 6.98 7.08
C MET A 41 17.37 7.89 6.06
N VAL A 42 18.45 8.58 6.44
CA VAL A 42 19.28 9.32 5.47
C VAL A 42 19.93 8.36 4.47
N ASP A 43 20.55 7.28 4.95
CA ASP A 43 21.17 6.26 4.10
C ASP A 43 20.14 5.62 3.14
N ILE A 44 18.95 5.27 3.65
CA ILE A 44 17.87 4.68 2.86
C ILE A 44 17.38 5.65 1.78
N ARG A 45 17.27 6.96 2.06
CA ARG A 45 16.86 7.97 1.08
C ARG A 45 17.85 8.11 -0.07
N ASN A 46 19.14 7.84 0.16
CA ASN A 46 20.17 7.86 -0.88
C ASN A 46 20.11 6.66 -1.84
N LEU A 47 19.24 5.68 -1.58
CA LEU A 47 19.06 4.47 -2.40
C LEU A 47 17.81 4.55 -3.29
N ASP A 48 17.26 5.75 -3.52
CA ASP A 48 16.02 5.91 -4.29
C ASP A 48 16.18 5.65 -5.79
N ASN A 49 17.40 5.75 -6.28
CA ASN A 49 17.77 5.65 -7.69
C ASN A 49 18.24 4.24 -8.12
N ILE A 50 18.15 3.25 -7.24
CA ILE A 50 18.51 1.85 -7.54
C ILE A 50 17.33 0.93 -7.22
N SER A 51 17.20 -0.15 -7.99
CA SER A 51 16.20 -1.18 -7.70
C SER A 51 16.55 -1.93 -6.42
N PHE A 52 15.55 -2.54 -5.79
CA PHE A 52 15.80 -3.41 -4.63
C PHE A 52 16.64 -4.64 -5.03
N SER A 53 16.43 -5.18 -6.23
CA SER A 53 17.25 -6.26 -6.78
C SER A 53 18.73 -5.88 -6.88
N ASP A 54 19.04 -4.74 -7.49
CA ASP A 54 20.43 -4.28 -7.64
C ASP A 54 21.10 -4.08 -6.28
N TRP A 55 20.36 -3.45 -5.35
CA TRP A 55 20.83 -3.29 -3.98
C TRP A 55 21.09 -4.64 -3.33
N PHE A 56 20.12 -5.55 -3.36
CA PHE A 56 20.18 -6.83 -2.63
C PHE A 56 21.29 -7.74 -3.18
N LEU A 57 21.44 -7.81 -4.51
CA LEU A 57 22.53 -8.56 -5.16
C LEU A 57 23.90 -7.95 -4.84
N SER A 58 24.03 -6.62 -4.80
CA SER A 58 25.28 -5.94 -4.42
C SER A 58 25.75 -6.26 -2.99
N LYS A 59 24.82 -6.67 -2.11
CA LYS A 59 25.09 -7.09 -0.73
C LYS A 59 25.27 -8.60 -0.57
N GLY A 60 25.40 -9.33 -1.68
CA GLY A 60 25.62 -10.78 -1.69
C GLY A 60 24.34 -11.61 -1.58
N GLY A 61 23.17 -11.00 -1.77
CA GLY A 61 21.89 -11.70 -1.92
C GLY A 61 21.82 -12.57 -3.17
N THR A 62 20.82 -13.44 -3.26
CA THR A 62 20.64 -14.35 -4.41
C THR A 62 19.37 -14.04 -5.19
N ARG A 63 19.38 -14.29 -6.51
CA ARG A 63 18.19 -14.15 -7.36
C ARG A 63 17.05 -15.06 -6.92
N LYS A 64 17.38 -16.26 -6.44
CA LYS A 64 16.40 -17.20 -5.89
C LYS A 64 15.68 -16.63 -4.65
N SER A 65 16.40 -15.90 -3.79
CA SER A 65 15.79 -15.20 -2.66
C SER A 65 14.86 -14.08 -3.11
N ILE A 66 15.25 -13.35 -4.17
CA ILE A 66 14.38 -12.34 -4.77
C ILE A 66 13.06 -12.98 -5.22
N GLN A 67 13.14 -14.00 -6.09
CA GLN A 67 11.96 -14.65 -6.66
C GLN A 67 11.06 -15.35 -5.63
N ARG A 68 11.64 -16.03 -4.64
CA ARG A 68 10.85 -16.86 -3.70
C ARG A 68 10.38 -16.12 -2.46
N MET A 69 10.94 -14.94 -2.16
CA MET A 69 10.64 -14.23 -0.92
C MET A 69 10.45 -12.73 -1.12
N TRP A 70 11.35 -12.04 -1.81
CA TRP A 70 11.26 -10.58 -1.91
C TRP A 70 10.24 -10.10 -2.93
N ASP A 71 10.10 -10.78 -4.07
CA ASP A 71 9.09 -10.45 -5.08
C ASP A 71 7.66 -10.56 -4.51
N PRO A 72 7.25 -11.64 -3.82
CA PRO A 72 5.95 -11.69 -3.14
C PRO A 72 5.71 -10.50 -2.19
N VAL A 73 6.73 -10.10 -1.44
CA VAL A 73 6.65 -8.95 -0.53
C VAL A 73 6.55 -7.64 -1.31
N ALA A 74 7.36 -7.44 -2.35
CA ALA A 74 7.35 -6.25 -3.18
C ALA A 74 6.01 -6.08 -3.90
N TYR A 75 5.46 -7.17 -4.47
CA TYR A 75 4.14 -7.15 -5.09
C TYR A 75 3.03 -6.83 -4.09
N ALA A 76 3.10 -7.30 -2.85
CA ALA A 76 2.10 -6.98 -1.86
C ALA A 76 2.18 -5.52 -1.36
N LEU A 77 3.37 -4.92 -1.40
CA LEU A 77 3.60 -3.55 -0.92
C LEU A 77 3.36 -2.50 -2.02
N GLY A 78 3.79 -2.78 -3.24
CA GLY A 78 3.83 -1.81 -4.34
C GLY A 78 3.33 -2.35 -5.68
N PHE A 79 2.87 -3.60 -5.74
CA PHE A 79 2.34 -4.24 -6.95
C PHE A 79 3.33 -4.33 -8.12
N ILE A 80 4.63 -4.23 -7.83
CA ILE A 80 5.74 -4.38 -8.78
C ILE A 80 6.84 -5.24 -8.17
N ASP A 81 7.64 -5.87 -9.03
CA ASP A 81 8.73 -6.76 -8.62
C ASP A 81 9.95 -6.01 -8.04
N CYS A 82 10.93 -6.76 -7.55
CA CYS A 82 12.15 -6.21 -6.98
C CYS A 82 13.07 -5.53 -8.00
N ASP A 83 12.93 -5.83 -9.29
CA ASP A 83 13.73 -5.20 -10.37
C ASP A 83 13.23 -3.78 -10.67
N ASN A 84 11.95 -3.52 -10.42
CA ASN A 84 11.33 -2.23 -10.70
C ASN A 84 11.08 -1.40 -9.44
N ILE A 85 10.94 -2.01 -8.26
CA ILE A 85 10.75 -1.27 -7.01
C ILE A 85 12.05 -0.63 -6.52
N SER A 86 11.98 0.63 -6.10
CA SER A 86 13.11 1.34 -5.49
C SER A 86 13.55 0.66 -4.19
N ALA A 87 14.87 0.51 -4.00
CA ALA A 87 15.44 -0.02 -2.75
C ALA A 87 15.02 0.81 -1.54
N ARG A 88 14.88 2.13 -1.70
CA ARG A 88 14.37 3.03 -0.65
C ARG A 88 13.01 2.58 -0.12
N CYS A 89 12.09 2.21 -1.01
CA CYS A 89 10.72 1.82 -0.65
C CYS A 89 10.72 0.60 0.28
N MET A 90 11.38 -0.47 -0.17
CA MET A 90 11.48 -1.72 0.58
C MET A 90 12.23 -1.53 1.91
N LEU A 91 13.38 -0.87 1.89
CA LEU A 91 14.21 -0.69 3.09
C LEU A 91 13.58 0.20 4.16
N THR A 92 12.75 1.17 3.76
CA THR A 92 11.99 2.00 4.71
C THR A 92 11.04 1.14 5.53
N ILE A 93 10.33 0.21 4.88
CA ILE A 93 9.37 -0.69 5.55
C ILE A 93 10.11 -1.67 6.47
N PHE A 94 11.24 -2.24 6.02
CA PHE A 94 12.03 -3.12 6.89
C PHE A 94 12.67 -2.38 8.06
N SER A 95 13.05 -1.11 7.89
CA SER A 95 13.49 -0.27 9.00
C SER A 95 12.40 -0.10 10.05
N LEU A 96 11.14 0.13 9.62
CA LEU A 96 10.00 0.19 10.52
C LEU A 96 9.77 -1.14 11.27
N PHE A 97 9.82 -2.28 10.57
CA PHE A 97 9.67 -3.60 11.20
C PHE A 97 10.83 -3.98 12.12
N ALA A 98 12.04 -3.50 11.84
CA ALA A 98 13.19 -3.73 12.68
C ALA A 98 13.10 -2.97 14.00
N THR A 99 12.59 -1.73 13.96
CA THR A 99 12.60 -0.79 15.09
C THR A 99 11.34 -0.85 15.96
N LYS A 100 10.21 -1.31 15.41
CA LYS A 100 8.94 -1.42 16.14
C LYS A 100 8.52 -2.89 16.28
N THR A 101 8.61 -3.42 17.50
CA THR A 101 8.29 -4.82 17.82
C THR A 101 6.86 -5.23 17.48
N GLU A 102 5.89 -4.33 17.61
CA GLU A 102 4.48 -4.58 17.25
C GLU A 102 4.15 -4.29 15.77
N ALA A 103 5.05 -3.68 15.02
CA ALA A 103 4.76 -3.27 13.64
C ALA A 103 4.63 -4.45 12.66
N SER A 104 5.03 -5.67 13.07
CA SER A 104 4.82 -6.89 12.28
C SER A 104 3.42 -7.50 12.46
N LEU A 105 2.61 -7.03 13.42
CA LEU A 105 1.23 -7.50 13.58
C LEU A 105 0.31 -6.77 12.61
N LEU A 106 -0.14 -7.49 11.59
CA LEU A 106 -1.11 -7.00 10.63
C LEU A 106 -2.51 -7.13 11.22
N ARG A 107 -3.28 -6.04 11.17
CA ARG A 107 -4.67 -5.98 11.63
C ARG A 107 -5.56 -5.62 10.46
N MET A 108 -6.59 -6.44 10.24
CA MET A 108 -7.61 -6.17 9.24
C MET A 108 -8.71 -5.31 9.85
N LEU A 109 -9.33 -4.46 9.03
CA LEU A 109 -10.52 -3.75 9.44
C LEU A 109 -11.65 -4.75 9.58
N LYS A 110 -12.44 -4.68 10.66
CA LYS A 110 -13.46 -5.69 10.95
C LYS A 110 -14.59 -5.82 9.91
N GLY A 111 -14.68 -4.90 8.95
CA GLY A 111 -15.66 -4.86 7.87
C GLY A 111 -15.29 -3.79 6.85
N SER A 112 -16.28 -3.28 6.13
CA SER A 112 -16.12 -2.30 5.06
C SER A 112 -15.39 -1.03 5.53
N PRO A 113 -14.37 -0.56 4.77
CA PRO A 113 -13.72 0.74 5.01
C PRO A 113 -14.69 1.93 5.03
N ASP A 114 -15.77 1.91 4.25
CA ASP A 114 -16.75 3.01 4.28
C ASP A 114 -17.44 3.10 5.65
N VAL A 115 -17.77 1.96 6.26
CA VAL A 115 -18.50 1.90 7.53
C VAL A 115 -17.57 2.13 8.72
N TYR A 116 -16.40 1.46 8.73
CA TYR A 116 -15.55 1.39 9.93
C TYR A 116 -14.32 2.29 9.90
N LEU A 117 -14.03 2.97 8.77
CA LEU A 117 -12.93 3.93 8.68
C LEU A 117 -13.43 5.31 8.20
N SER A 118 -13.93 5.38 6.97
CA SER A 118 -14.36 6.66 6.38
C SER A 118 -15.63 7.22 7.03
N GLY A 119 -16.55 6.37 7.47
CA GLY A 119 -17.80 6.74 8.12
C GLY A 119 -17.59 7.54 9.41
N PRO A 120 -16.81 7.04 10.38
CA PRO A 120 -16.45 7.78 11.60
C PRO A 120 -15.76 9.11 11.32
N ILE A 121 -14.82 9.14 10.35
CA ILE A 121 -14.13 10.37 9.94
C ILE A 121 -15.14 11.38 9.36
N ARG A 122 -16.03 10.94 8.47
CA ARG A 122 -17.09 11.77 7.89
C ARG A 122 -17.99 12.34 8.97
N LYS A 123 -18.44 11.50 9.92
CA LYS A 123 -19.29 11.93 11.04
C LYS A 123 -18.59 13.01 11.87
N TYR A 124 -17.35 12.78 12.29
CA TYR A 124 -16.59 13.75 13.07
C TYR A 124 -16.45 15.10 12.36
N ILE A 125 -16.15 15.10 11.06
CA ILE A 125 -16.05 16.32 10.26
C ILE A 125 -17.40 17.04 10.17
N THR A 126 -18.50 16.30 9.92
CA THR A 126 -19.84 16.89 9.81
C THR A 126 -20.36 17.43 11.13
N ASP A 127 -20.12 16.75 12.25
CA ASP A 127 -20.47 17.23 13.60
C ASP A 127 -19.76 18.56 13.93
N LYS A 128 -18.61 18.81 13.31
CA LYS A 128 -17.85 20.08 13.43
C LYS A 128 -18.19 21.11 12.35
N GLY A 129 -19.29 20.92 11.62
CA GLY A 129 -19.77 21.85 10.59
C GLY A 129 -19.11 21.68 9.22
N GLY A 130 -18.28 20.66 9.03
CA GLY A 130 -17.71 20.31 7.74
C GLY A 130 -18.77 19.79 6.76
N ARG A 131 -18.60 20.07 5.47
CA ARG A 131 -19.59 19.78 4.43
C ARG A 131 -19.00 18.87 3.35
N PHE A 132 -19.72 17.80 3.01
CA PHE A 132 -19.35 16.89 1.94
C PHE A 132 -20.25 17.12 0.72
N HIS A 133 -19.64 17.38 -0.44
CA HIS A 133 -20.35 17.61 -1.70
C HIS A 133 -20.04 16.49 -2.68
N LEU A 134 -20.73 15.35 -2.55
CA LEU A 134 -20.52 14.19 -3.41
C LEU A 134 -21.01 14.43 -4.85
N ARG A 135 -20.38 13.74 -5.80
CA ARG A 135 -20.68 13.81 -7.25
C ARG A 135 -20.47 15.19 -7.88
N TRP A 136 -19.67 16.05 -7.25
CA TRP A 136 -19.22 17.32 -7.82
C TRP A 136 -17.75 17.18 -8.23
N GLY A 137 -17.51 17.04 -9.54
CA GLY A 137 -16.14 16.94 -10.06
C GLY A 137 -15.51 18.31 -10.22
N CYS A 138 -14.29 18.50 -9.70
CA CYS A 138 -13.47 19.68 -10.01
C CYS A 138 -12.99 19.59 -11.46
N ARG A 139 -13.31 20.60 -12.25
CA ARG A 139 -13.01 20.66 -13.69
C ARG A 139 -11.81 21.52 -13.98
N GLU A 140 -11.65 22.61 -13.23
CA GLU A 140 -10.63 23.60 -13.49
C GLU A 140 -10.28 24.36 -12.21
N ILE A 141 -8.99 24.63 -12.03
CA ILE A 141 -8.49 25.59 -11.07
C ILE A 141 -8.53 26.96 -11.74
N LEU A 142 -9.35 27.87 -11.22
CA LEU A 142 -9.37 29.25 -11.68
C LEU A 142 -8.29 30.01 -10.91
N TYR A 143 -7.27 30.49 -11.62
CA TYR A 143 -6.15 31.21 -11.04
C TYR A 143 -5.83 32.48 -11.82
N ASP A 144 -5.09 33.39 -11.19
CA ASP A 144 -4.62 34.63 -11.79
C ASP A 144 -3.20 34.92 -11.29
N VAL A 145 -2.55 35.92 -11.88
CA VAL A 145 -1.20 36.34 -11.52
C VAL A 145 -1.26 37.77 -10.97
N THR A 146 -0.59 38.03 -9.85
CA THR A 146 -0.46 39.38 -9.29
C THR A 146 0.45 40.23 -10.18
N THR A 147 0.44 41.55 -9.96
CA THR A 147 1.38 42.47 -10.64
C THR A 147 2.84 42.11 -10.40
N ASP A 148 3.13 41.50 -9.25
CA ASP A 148 4.48 41.11 -8.83
C ASP A 148 4.88 39.72 -9.37
N GLY A 149 3.98 39.04 -10.09
CA GLY A 149 4.24 37.75 -10.74
C GLY A 149 3.80 36.51 -9.94
N ASP A 150 3.25 36.70 -8.73
CA ASP A 150 2.79 35.58 -7.89
C ASP A 150 1.45 35.03 -8.38
N THR A 151 1.32 33.70 -8.36
CA THR A 151 0.08 33.04 -8.78
C THR A 151 -0.84 32.78 -7.59
N TYR A 152 -2.11 33.15 -7.71
CA TYR A 152 -3.13 32.89 -6.68
C TYR A 152 -4.40 32.27 -7.26
N ILE A 153 -5.11 31.49 -6.43
CA ILE A 153 -6.33 30.79 -6.84
C ILE A 153 -7.54 31.67 -6.56
N LYS A 154 -8.35 31.92 -7.59
CA LYS A 154 -9.63 32.65 -7.51
C LYS A 154 -10.82 31.76 -7.12
N GLY A 155 -10.73 30.47 -7.41
CA GLY A 155 -11.78 29.49 -7.12
C GLY A 155 -11.59 28.17 -7.85
N LEU A 156 -12.49 27.24 -7.57
CA LEU A 156 -12.58 25.96 -8.28
C LEU A 156 -13.87 25.89 -9.07
N SER A 157 -13.76 25.57 -10.36
CA SER A 157 -14.91 25.29 -11.22
C SER A 157 -15.35 23.85 -11.01
N LEU A 158 -16.56 23.65 -10.47
CA LEU A 158 -17.13 22.33 -10.20
C LEU A 158 -18.32 22.06 -11.11
N SER A 159 -18.52 20.78 -11.49
CA SER A 159 -19.74 20.36 -12.20
C SER A 159 -20.34 19.07 -11.67
N LYS A 160 -21.67 18.97 -11.79
CA LYS A 160 -22.47 17.78 -11.47
C LYS A 160 -23.64 17.71 -12.47
N ALA A 161 -23.66 16.67 -13.30
CA ALA A 161 -24.63 16.54 -14.40
C ALA A 161 -24.71 17.84 -15.24
N THR A 162 -25.87 18.50 -15.29
CA THR A 162 -26.08 19.77 -16.01
C THR A 162 -25.75 21.02 -15.18
N SER A 163 -25.45 20.87 -13.89
CA SER A 163 -25.15 21.99 -13.00
C SER A 163 -23.66 22.31 -12.97
N LYS A 164 -23.34 23.61 -12.95
CA LYS A 164 -22.00 24.15 -12.76
C LYS A 164 -22.01 25.17 -11.63
N LYS A 165 -20.92 25.24 -10.85
CA LYS A 165 -20.72 26.30 -9.87
C LYS A 165 -19.23 26.58 -9.68
N THR A 166 -18.93 27.81 -9.28
CA THR A 166 -17.59 28.18 -8.82
C THR A 166 -17.59 28.21 -7.31
N VAL A 167 -16.64 27.51 -6.68
CA VAL A 167 -16.44 27.52 -5.23
C VAL A 167 -15.25 28.40 -4.90
N LYS A 168 -15.43 29.30 -3.93
CA LYS A 168 -14.37 30.13 -3.36
C LYS A 168 -14.12 29.71 -1.91
N ALA A 169 -12.87 29.78 -1.50
CA ALA A 169 -12.39 29.48 -0.16
C ALA A 169 -11.10 30.26 0.10
N ASP A 170 -10.73 30.38 1.37
CA ASP A 170 -9.47 31.01 1.79
C ASP A 170 -8.26 30.12 1.44
N VAL A 171 -8.44 28.80 1.47
CA VAL A 171 -7.41 27.80 1.17
C VAL A 171 -8.00 26.68 0.32
N TYR A 172 -7.22 26.20 -0.65
CA TYR A 172 -7.58 25.09 -1.52
C TYR A 172 -6.59 23.95 -1.36
N VAL A 173 -7.09 22.72 -1.22
CA VAL A 173 -6.29 21.50 -1.14
C VAL A 173 -6.81 20.51 -2.18
N ALA A 174 -5.92 20.03 -3.04
CA ALA A 174 -6.22 19.00 -4.03
C ALA A 174 -5.70 17.64 -3.57
N ALA A 175 -6.55 16.88 -2.86
CA ALA A 175 -6.26 15.51 -2.44
C ALA A 175 -6.68 14.50 -3.54
N CYS A 176 -6.08 14.62 -4.72
CA CYS A 176 -6.36 13.76 -5.87
C CYS A 176 -5.30 12.65 -6.03
N ASP A 177 -5.68 11.56 -6.69
CA ASP A 177 -4.74 10.57 -7.19
C ASP A 177 -3.85 11.13 -8.32
N VAL A 178 -2.81 10.40 -8.72
CA VAL A 178 -1.84 10.84 -9.74
C VAL A 178 -2.52 11.21 -11.07
N PRO A 179 -3.44 10.40 -11.65
CA PRO A 179 -4.17 10.80 -12.85
C PRO A 179 -5.08 12.02 -12.63
N GLY A 180 -5.79 12.07 -11.50
CA GLY A 180 -6.70 13.17 -11.18
C GLY A 180 -5.99 14.51 -11.03
N ILE A 181 -4.85 14.54 -10.33
CA ILE A 181 -4.07 15.76 -10.14
C ILE A 181 -3.40 16.23 -11.44
N LYS A 182 -2.85 15.30 -12.26
CA LYS A 182 -2.28 15.63 -13.58
C LYS A 182 -3.31 16.26 -14.52
N ARG A 183 -4.58 15.85 -14.42
CA ARG A 183 -5.68 16.44 -15.18
C ARG A 183 -6.10 17.81 -14.65
N LEU A 184 -5.97 18.02 -13.33
CA LEU A 184 -6.46 19.23 -12.67
C LEU A 184 -5.45 20.39 -12.70
N ILE A 185 -4.15 20.09 -12.62
CA ILE A 185 -3.09 21.10 -12.67
C ILE A 185 -3.09 21.81 -14.03
N PRO A 186 -3.11 23.15 -14.07
CA PRO A 186 -2.93 23.90 -15.31
C PRO A 186 -1.60 23.58 -15.98
N GLN A 187 -1.62 23.34 -17.29
CA GLN A 187 -0.42 22.97 -18.04
C GLN A 187 0.71 24.01 -17.89
N GLN A 188 0.36 25.29 -17.77
CA GLN A 188 1.29 26.40 -17.59
C GLN A 188 2.06 26.31 -16.26
N TRP A 189 1.54 25.62 -15.25
CA TRP A 189 2.18 25.46 -13.94
C TRP A 189 3.33 24.44 -13.99
N ARG A 190 3.44 23.66 -15.06
CA ARG A 190 4.60 22.79 -15.31
C ARG A 190 5.91 23.54 -15.52
N LYS A 191 5.88 24.87 -15.64
CA LYS A 191 7.09 25.70 -15.54
C LYS A 191 7.79 25.60 -14.18
N TRP A 192 7.09 25.16 -13.15
CA TRP A 192 7.64 24.96 -11.81
C TRP A 192 7.95 23.48 -11.58
N ASP A 193 9.20 23.18 -11.19
CA ASP A 193 9.69 21.82 -10.99
C ASP A 193 8.81 20.99 -10.05
N LEU A 194 8.23 21.62 -9.02
CA LEU A 194 7.32 20.97 -8.09
C LEU A 194 6.15 20.27 -8.81
N PHE A 195 5.51 20.96 -9.77
CA PHE A 195 4.38 20.41 -10.52
C PHE A 195 4.84 19.56 -11.69
N ASP A 196 5.96 19.89 -12.33
CA ASP A 196 6.47 19.08 -13.44
C ASP A 196 6.90 17.68 -12.97
N ASN A 197 7.50 17.57 -11.78
CA ASN A 197 7.89 16.30 -11.19
C ASN A 197 6.71 15.33 -10.98
N ILE A 198 5.48 15.83 -10.79
CA ILE A 198 4.28 14.99 -10.69
C ILE A 198 4.07 14.20 -11.99
N TYR A 199 4.46 14.75 -13.15
CA TYR A 199 4.28 14.08 -14.44
C TYR A 199 5.20 12.88 -14.64
N LYS A 200 6.28 12.76 -13.85
CA LYS A 200 7.16 11.58 -13.80
C LYS A 200 6.52 10.38 -13.10
N LEU A 201 5.47 10.60 -12.30
CA LEU A 201 4.79 9.54 -11.55
C LEU A 201 3.83 8.78 -12.47
N VAL A 202 3.96 7.45 -12.56
CA VAL A 202 3.04 6.59 -13.33
C VAL A 202 2.36 5.63 -12.37
N GLY A 203 1.04 5.50 -12.49
CA GLY A 203 0.28 4.55 -11.68
C GLY A 203 0.57 3.11 -12.11
N VAL A 204 0.71 2.22 -11.13
CA VAL A 204 0.81 0.78 -11.36
C VAL A 204 -0.60 0.21 -11.51
N PRO A 205 -0.91 -0.57 -12.56
CA PRO A 205 -2.21 -1.21 -12.70
C PRO A 205 -2.36 -2.33 -11.66
N VAL A 206 -3.54 -2.38 -11.02
CA VAL A 206 -3.86 -3.39 -9.99
C VAL A 206 -5.26 -3.93 -10.22
N VAL A 207 -5.44 -5.22 -10.01
CA VAL A 207 -6.74 -5.90 -10.03
C VAL A 207 -6.96 -6.55 -8.68
N THR A 208 -8.16 -6.39 -8.13
CA THR A 208 -8.61 -7.10 -6.93
C THR A 208 -9.66 -8.11 -7.35
N VAL A 209 -9.49 -9.36 -6.91
CA VAL A 209 -10.42 -10.46 -7.17
C VAL A 209 -11.06 -10.86 -5.85
N GLN A 210 -12.36 -11.16 -5.87
CA GLN A 210 -13.06 -11.71 -4.71
C GLN A 210 -13.67 -13.05 -5.07
N LEU A 211 -13.34 -14.10 -4.32
CA LEU A 211 -13.80 -15.47 -4.56
C LEU A 211 -14.54 -15.99 -3.33
N ARG A 212 -15.81 -16.37 -3.51
CA ARG A 212 -16.64 -16.96 -2.46
C ARG A 212 -16.66 -18.48 -2.60
N TYR A 213 -16.36 -19.17 -1.50
CA TYR A 213 -16.34 -20.62 -1.44
C TYR A 213 -17.54 -21.18 -0.66
N ASN A 214 -17.91 -22.41 -0.99
CA ASN A 214 -18.92 -23.20 -0.26
C ASN A 214 -18.36 -23.90 1.01
N GLY A 215 -17.05 -23.78 1.25
CA GLY A 215 -16.33 -24.32 2.40
C GLY A 215 -15.21 -23.37 2.83
N TRP A 216 -14.54 -23.69 3.93
CA TRP A 216 -13.41 -22.94 4.44
C TRP A 216 -12.12 -23.28 3.68
N VAL A 217 -11.41 -22.26 3.21
CA VAL A 217 -10.07 -22.44 2.63
C VAL A 217 -9.07 -22.64 3.76
N THR A 218 -8.45 -23.81 3.79
CA THR A 218 -7.46 -24.25 4.79
C THR A 218 -6.16 -24.63 4.09
N GLU A 219 -5.11 -25.00 4.83
CA GLU A 219 -3.82 -25.49 4.28
C GLU A 219 -3.91 -26.87 3.58
N LEU A 220 -5.07 -27.22 3.01
CA LEU A 220 -5.33 -28.42 2.20
C LEU A 220 -5.15 -29.77 2.94
N GLN A 221 -5.11 -29.77 4.27
CA GLN A 221 -4.87 -30.98 5.06
C GLN A 221 -6.16 -31.74 5.44
N ASP A 222 -7.32 -31.06 5.50
CA ASP A 222 -8.58 -31.68 5.97
C ASP A 222 -9.81 -31.16 5.20
N LEU A 223 -10.16 -31.86 4.12
CA LEU A 223 -11.32 -31.53 3.27
C LEU A 223 -12.66 -31.71 3.97
N GLU A 224 -12.76 -32.63 4.94
CA GLU A 224 -14.00 -32.82 5.67
C GLU A 224 -14.25 -31.64 6.61
N ARG A 225 -13.20 -31.18 7.30
CA ARG A 225 -13.27 -30.01 8.17
C ARG A 225 -13.55 -28.73 7.39
N SER A 226 -12.93 -28.56 6.21
CA SER A 226 -13.22 -27.46 5.29
C SER A 226 -14.72 -27.33 4.95
N ARG A 227 -15.44 -28.46 4.82
CA ARG A 227 -16.87 -28.47 4.48
C ARG A 227 -17.80 -28.21 5.68
N LYS A 228 -17.28 -28.23 6.92
CA LYS A 228 -18.09 -28.03 8.13
C LYS A 228 -18.26 -26.54 8.42
N LEU A 229 -19.32 -25.94 7.86
CA LEU A 229 -19.61 -24.50 8.00
C LEU A 229 -20.09 -24.05 9.39
N LYS A 230 -20.27 -24.98 10.35
CA LYS A 230 -20.68 -24.64 11.72
C LYS A 230 -19.57 -23.97 12.53
N GLU A 231 -18.31 -24.28 12.23
CA GLU A 231 -17.14 -23.73 12.90
C GLU A 231 -16.22 -23.14 11.84
N ALA A 232 -15.69 -21.95 12.09
CA ALA A 232 -14.80 -21.28 11.16
C ALA A 232 -13.37 -21.81 11.34
N VAL A 233 -12.83 -22.43 10.29
CA VAL A 233 -11.56 -23.18 10.34
C VAL A 233 -10.58 -22.76 9.24
N GLY A 234 -10.89 -21.68 8.52
CA GLY A 234 -10.07 -21.15 7.44
C GLY A 234 -8.82 -20.41 7.94
N MET A 235 -8.02 -19.92 6.99
CA MET A 235 -6.79 -19.18 7.30
C MET A 235 -7.11 -17.75 7.74
N ASP A 236 -6.64 -17.36 8.92
CA ASP A 236 -6.87 -16.05 9.55
C ASP A 236 -5.68 -15.07 9.42
N ASN A 237 -4.76 -15.36 8.50
CA ASN A 237 -3.55 -14.58 8.26
C ASN A 237 -3.61 -13.86 6.90
N LEU A 238 -2.79 -12.80 6.77
CA LEU A 238 -2.43 -12.27 5.47
C LEU A 238 -1.36 -13.16 4.84
N LEU A 239 -1.67 -13.71 3.68
CA LEU A 239 -0.84 -14.72 3.03
C LEU A 239 -0.15 -14.12 1.81
N TYR A 240 1.07 -14.60 1.55
CA TYR A 240 1.88 -14.22 0.41
C TYR A 240 2.21 -15.47 -0.38
N THR A 241 2.18 -15.40 -1.71
CA THR A 241 2.51 -16.55 -2.55
C THR A 241 3.52 -16.17 -3.64
N PRO A 242 4.62 -16.94 -3.78
CA PRO A 242 5.53 -16.83 -4.92
C PRO A 242 5.07 -17.64 -6.14
N ASP A 243 4.04 -18.48 -5.98
CA ASP A 243 3.66 -19.51 -6.95
C ASP A 243 2.30 -19.23 -7.61
N ALA A 244 1.73 -18.04 -7.42
CA ALA A 244 0.50 -17.61 -8.07
C ALA A 244 0.60 -16.18 -8.61
N ASP A 245 -0.30 -15.86 -9.54
CA ASP A 245 -0.37 -14.54 -10.18
C ASP A 245 -0.94 -13.44 -9.26
N PHE A 246 -1.44 -13.80 -8.08
CA PHE A 246 -1.85 -12.86 -7.03
C PHE A 246 -0.84 -12.92 -5.88
N SER A 247 -0.34 -11.76 -5.45
CA SER A 247 0.78 -11.69 -4.51
C SER A 247 0.39 -11.86 -3.06
N CYS A 248 -0.83 -11.45 -2.71
CA CYS A 248 -1.28 -11.35 -1.34
C CYS A 248 -2.78 -11.57 -1.26
N PHE A 249 -3.23 -12.32 -0.24
CA PHE A 249 -4.65 -12.59 -0.04
C PHE A 249 -4.99 -12.83 1.44
N ALA A 250 -6.25 -12.63 1.80
CA ALA A 250 -6.81 -12.95 3.11
C ALA A 250 -8.24 -13.50 3.00
N ASP A 251 -8.65 -14.31 3.98
CA ASP A 251 -10.05 -14.69 4.13
C ASP A 251 -10.82 -13.61 4.88
N LEU A 252 -11.57 -12.78 4.14
CA LEU A 252 -12.36 -11.70 4.70
C LEU A 252 -13.51 -12.21 5.57
N ALA A 253 -14.02 -13.42 5.35
CA ALA A 253 -15.07 -14.00 6.19
C ALA A 253 -14.59 -14.26 7.63
N LEU A 254 -13.27 -14.41 7.82
CA LEU A 254 -12.63 -14.58 9.12
C LEU A 254 -12.02 -13.29 9.65
N THR A 255 -11.24 -12.62 8.81
CA THR A 255 -10.43 -11.46 9.22
C THR A 255 -11.24 -10.17 9.29
N SER A 256 -12.36 -10.10 8.59
CA SER A 256 -13.23 -8.92 8.46
C SER A 256 -14.73 -9.31 8.58
N PRO A 257 -15.15 -10.02 9.64
CA PRO A 257 -16.39 -10.79 9.62
C PRO A 257 -17.68 -9.95 9.60
N GLU A 258 -17.66 -8.71 10.09
CA GLU A 258 -18.90 -7.93 10.32
C GLU A 258 -19.72 -7.72 9.04
N ASP A 259 -19.05 -7.50 7.90
CA ASP A 259 -19.70 -7.28 6.61
C ASP A 259 -19.46 -8.42 5.60
N TYR A 260 -18.47 -9.29 5.85
CA TYR A 260 -18.01 -10.27 4.85
C TYR A 260 -18.28 -11.73 5.24
N TYR A 261 -18.65 -12.02 6.50
CA TYR A 261 -19.16 -13.33 6.91
C TYR A 261 -20.64 -13.49 6.53
N ILE A 262 -20.99 -14.64 5.96
CA ILE A 262 -22.37 -14.99 5.66
C ILE A 262 -22.64 -16.38 6.21
N GLN A 263 -23.65 -16.50 7.08
CA GLN A 263 -24.02 -17.78 7.68
C GLN A 263 -24.36 -18.82 6.58
N GLY A 264 -23.77 -20.01 6.70
CA GLY A 264 -23.95 -21.08 5.71
C GLY A 264 -23.14 -20.90 4.42
N GLN A 265 -22.23 -19.92 4.37
CA GLN A 265 -21.20 -19.82 3.34
C GLN A 265 -19.81 -20.01 3.94
N GLY A 266 -18.85 -20.39 3.10
CA GLY A 266 -17.45 -20.52 3.48
C GLY A 266 -16.66 -19.22 3.28
N SER A 267 -15.36 -19.39 3.05
CA SER A 267 -14.39 -18.31 2.91
C SER A 267 -14.75 -17.29 1.82
N LEU A 268 -14.35 -16.03 2.04
CA LEU A 268 -14.27 -15.00 1.01
C LEU A 268 -12.82 -14.59 0.85
N LEU A 269 -12.15 -15.10 -0.18
CA LEU A 269 -10.78 -14.68 -0.46
C LEU A 269 -10.78 -13.37 -1.23
N GLN A 270 -9.93 -12.44 -0.81
CA GLN A 270 -9.56 -11.23 -1.53
C GLN A 270 -8.06 -11.07 -1.52
#